data_AF-A0A1D6NFW4-F1
#
_entry.id   AF-A0A1D6NFW4-F1
#
_cell.length_a   1.000
_cell.length_b   1.000
_cell.length_c   1.000
_cell.angle_alpha   90.00
_cell.angle_beta   90.00
_cell.angle_gamma   90.00
#
_symmetry.space_group_name_H-M   'P 1'
#
loop_
_entity.id
_entity.type
_entity.pdbx_description
1 polymer ?
#
loop_
_entity_poly.entity_id
_entity_poly.type
_entity_poly.pdbx_seq_one_letter_code
_entity_poly.pdbx_strand_id
1 'polypeptide(L)'
;MGTQQRGDLLVNIPALRKLDAMLLEYLDSFGEAQEFWYVAKDADGGEDDDDSTCDKWWIPTVRVPAEGLSDASRKWLQHQKDLVGQVLKAAMAINADVIAEMEIPEEYIESLPKNGRSILGDSMYKIITDDVFDPNELLQSVDLSTEHKIVDLKDRIEASVVIWHRKISNKLSWGPAGVSLEKREEFEERAQTALLILKHRFPGIPQSALDISKIQYNTDVGYAILESYSRTLESLAFAVLSRIEDVLHADAVACDPKRTKSRRRPSLECDAAAEAEAEAEAETAHHSGSVHWQDHQDAEDDGGEKHPDGNGRKLKKLHRVATKKFLHTQKIDGVAGGLKSFAHR
;
A
#
# COMPACT_ATOMS: atom_id res chain seq x y z
N MET A 1 28.20 -28.95 15.48
CA MET A 1 27.24 -28.12 14.72
C MET A 1 26.31 -27.44 15.73
N GLY A 2 26.07 -26.14 15.59
CA GLY A 2 25.10 -25.42 16.43
C GLY A 2 23.77 -25.30 15.70
N THR A 3 22.66 -25.32 16.44
CA THR A 3 21.33 -25.00 15.91
C THR A 3 21.13 -23.49 15.96
N GLN A 4 20.65 -22.89 14.88
CA GLN A 4 20.32 -21.46 14.80
C GLN A 4 18.91 -21.29 14.24
N GLN A 5 18.21 -20.24 14.68
CA GLN A 5 16.94 -19.84 14.09
C GLN A 5 17.12 -19.46 12.61
N ARG A 6 16.14 -19.81 11.76
CA ARG A 6 16.12 -19.46 10.34
C ARG A 6 16.18 -17.94 10.15
N GLY A 7 16.91 -17.47 9.13
CA GLY A 7 17.28 -16.06 8.98
C GLY A 7 16.10 -15.11 8.81
N ASP A 8 15.10 -15.51 8.03
CA ASP A 8 13.81 -14.83 7.86
C ASP A 8 13.09 -14.67 9.21
N LEU A 9 12.99 -15.74 10.01
CA LEU A 9 12.32 -15.73 11.31
C LEU A 9 13.10 -14.90 12.34
N LEU A 10 14.43 -14.97 12.31
CA LEU A 10 15.30 -14.25 13.23
C LEU A 10 15.12 -12.73 13.11
N VAL A 11 14.87 -12.23 11.90
CA VAL A 11 14.66 -10.79 11.64
C VAL A 11 13.19 -10.41 11.77
N ASN A 12 12.29 -11.16 11.13
CA ASN A 12 10.90 -10.72 10.96
C ASN A 12 10.04 -10.95 12.20
N ILE A 13 10.26 -12.01 12.99
CA ILE A 13 9.44 -12.26 14.20
C ILE A 13 9.61 -11.14 15.25
N PRO A 14 10.83 -10.71 15.61
CA PRO A 14 11.00 -9.57 16.51
C PRO A 14 10.42 -8.26 15.95
N ALA A 15 10.53 -8.04 14.63
CA ALA A 15 9.98 -6.87 13.98
C ALA A 15 8.44 -6.85 14.09
N LEU A 16 7.77 -7.95 13.77
CA LEU A 16 6.31 -8.07 13.88
C LEU A 16 5.82 -7.91 15.32
N ARG A 17 6.52 -8.52 16.30
CA ARG A 17 6.20 -8.30 17.73
C ARG A 17 6.35 -6.85 18.18
N LYS A 18 7.31 -6.12 17.61
CA LYS A 18 7.47 -4.69 17.89
C LYS A 18 6.30 -3.89 17.30
N LEU A 19 5.88 -4.20 16.08
CA LEU A 19 4.73 -3.57 15.44
C LEU A 19 3.43 -3.83 16.21
N ASP A 20 3.23 -5.06 16.68
CA ASP A 20 2.12 -5.46 17.54
C ASP A 20 2.08 -4.63 18.83
N ALA A 21 3.19 -4.60 19.57
CA ALA A 21 3.29 -3.81 20.80
C ALA A 21 3.05 -2.31 20.57
N MET A 22 3.57 -1.74 19.48
CA MET A 22 3.32 -0.35 19.11
C MET A 22 1.83 -0.10 18.85
N LEU A 23 1.15 -1.00 18.14
CA LEU A 23 -0.27 -0.85 17.82
C LEU A 23 -1.15 -0.92 19.07
N LEU A 24 -0.83 -1.82 19.99
CA LEU A 24 -1.49 -1.90 21.30
C LEU A 24 -1.25 -0.63 22.13
N GLU A 25 -0.02 -0.11 22.16
CA GLU A 25 0.30 1.15 22.85
C GLU A 25 -0.50 2.34 22.28
N TYR A 26 -0.67 2.39 20.95
CA TYR A 26 -1.48 3.43 20.31
C TYR A 26 -2.96 3.29 20.66
N LEU A 27 -3.49 2.07 20.75
CA LEU A 27 -4.85 1.83 21.21
C LEU A 27 -5.04 2.21 22.68
N ASP A 28 -4.09 1.87 23.55
CA ASP A 28 -4.12 2.24 24.97
C ASP A 28 -4.11 3.75 25.17
N SER A 29 -3.51 4.52 24.24
CA SER A 29 -3.51 5.99 24.30
C SER A 29 -4.91 6.63 24.17
N PHE A 30 -5.91 5.89 23.71
CA PHE A 30 -7.32 6.31 23.68
C PHE A 30 -8.05 6.07 25.02
N GLY A 31 -7.36 5.59 26.06
CA GLY A 31 -7.95 5.32 27.37
C GLY A 31 -8.37 6.59 28.15
N GLU A 32 -7.83 7.76 27.79
CA GLU A 32 -8.25 9.04 28.36
C GLU A 32 -9.59 9.51 27.78
N ALA A 33 -10.28 10.41 28.50
CA ALA A 33 -11.55 10.95 28.04
C ALA A 33 -11.39 11.69 26.70
N GLN A 34 -12.11 11.20 25.68
CA GLN A 34 -12.07 11.76 24.32
C GLN A 34 -13.20 12.77 24.11
N GLU A 35 -12.98 13.71 23.18
CA GLU A 35 -13.99 14.70 22.77
C GLU A 35 -15.06 14.11 21.82
N PHE A 36 -14.83 12.92 21.28
CA PHE A 36 -15.76 12.19 20.42
C PHE A 36 -16.38 11.00 21.16
N TRP A 37 -17.54 10.55 20.70
CA TRP A 37 -18.24 9.39 21.26
C TRP A 37 -18.96 8.60 20.18
N TYR A 38 -19.33 7.36 20.50
CA TYR A 38 -20.06 6.48 19.60
C TYR A 38 -21.51 6.33 20.05
N VAL A 39 -22.43 6.37 19.09
CA VAL A 39 -23.87 6.17 19.30
C VAL A 39 -24.33 4.93 18.56
N ALA A 40 -25.18 4.13 19.19
CA ALA A 40 -25.81 2.98 18.55
C ALA A 40 -26.71 3.46 17.40
N LYS A 41 -26.59 2.83 16.23
CA LYS A 41 -27.25 3.29 15.00
C LYS A 41 -28.79 3.24 15.08
N ASP A 42 -29.33 2.36 15.93
CA ASP A 42 -30.78 2.19 16.14
C ASP A 42 -31.38 3.10 17.25
N ALA A 43 -30.55 3.84 17.97
CA ALA A 43 -30.98 4.63 19.13
C ALA A 43 -31.43 6.06 18.76
N ASP A 44 -31.00 6.56 17.60
CA ASP A 44 -31.38 7.88 17.11
C ASP A 44 -32.61 7.73 16.20
N GLY A 45 -33.79 7.94 16.77
CA GLY A 45 -35.03 8.03 16.00
C GLY A 45 -35.03 9.28 15.13
N GLY A 46 -34.55 9.14 13.89
CA GLY A 46 -34.83 9.99 12.74
C GLY A 46 -34.50 11.48 12.87
N GLU A 47 -33.32 11.87 12.41
CA GLU A 47 -33.16 13.05 11.55
C GLU A 47 -32.22 12.66 10.41
N ASP A 48 -32.68 12.85 9.18
CA ASP A 48 -31.99 12.57 7.93
C ASP A 48 -30.59 13.20 7.92
N ASP A 49 -29.54 12.39 8.14
CA ASP A 49 -28.18 12.72 7.71
C ASP A 49 -27.79 11.69 6.64
N ASP A 50 -28.12 12.10 5.42
CA ASP A 50 -27.61 11.69 4.12
C ASP A 50 -26.89 10.32 4.03
N ASP A 51 -27.58 9.43 3.34
CA ASP A 51 -27.33 8.04 3.02
C ASP A 51 -26.11 7.83 2.09
N SER A 52 -24.95 8.41 2.41
CA SER A 52 -23.74 8.28 1.57
C SER A 52 -22.45 7.87 2.29
N THR A 53 -22.43 7.78 3.64
CA THR A 53 -21.22 7.41 4.39
C THR A 53 -21.30 6.06 5.13
N CYS A 54 -22.45 5.39 5.17
CA CYS A 54 -22.61 4.19 5.99
C CYS A 54 -22.79 2.90 5.17
N ASP A 55 -21.76 2.54 4.39
CA ASP A 55 -21.65 1.19 3.79
C ASP A 55 -21.58 0.07 4.85
N LYS A 56 -21.32 0.41 6.13
CA LYS A 56 -21.07 -0.53 7.23
C LYS A 56 -22.12 -0.41 8.31
N TRP A 57 -23.32 -0.95 8.06
CA TRP A 57 -24.48 -0.87 8.96
C TRP A 57 -24.24 -1.44 10.37
N TRP A 58 -23.26 -2.31 10.55
CA TRP A 58 -22.89 -2.93 11.83
C TRP A 58 -21.93 -2.08 12.69
N ILE A 59 -21.48 -0.93 12.21
CA ILE A 59 -20.53 -0.06 12.91
C ILE A 59 -21.27 1.10 13.60
N PRO A 60 -21.02 1.38 14.88
CA PRO A 60 -21.58 2.53 15.59
C PRO A 60 -21.22 3.86 14.93
N THR A 61 -22.16 4.80 14.91
CA THR A 61 -21.92 6.13 14.33
C THR A 61 -21.10 6.98 15.30
N VAL A 62 -19.99 7.53 14.80
CA VAL A 62 -19.18 8.49 15.55
C VAL A 62 -19.88 9.85 15.59
N ARG A 63 -19.84 10.50 16.75
CA ARG A 63 -20.31 11.87 16.97
C ARG A 63 -19.19 12.69 17.59
N VAL A 64 -19.16 13.96 17.25
CA VAL A 64 -18.21 14.98 17.71
C VAL A 64 -18.99 16.20 18.22
N PRO A 65 -18.38 17.13 18.98
CA PRO A 65 -19.05 18.34 19.41
C PRO A 65 -19.57 19.17 18.22
N ALA A 66 -20.61 19.96 18.44
CA ALA A 66 -21.26 20.72 17.37
C ALA A 66 -20.35 21.75 16.68
N GLU A 67 -19.30 22.21 17.36
CA GLU A 67 -18.28 23.12 16.82
C GLU A 67 -17.06 22.39 16.24
N GLY A 68 -17.06 21.05 16.27
CA GLY A 68 -15.91 20.20 15.96
C GLY A 68 -15.04 19.90 17.18
N LEU A 69 -13.95 19.18 16.93
CA LEU A 69 -12.91 18.85 17.89
C LEU A 69 -12.02 20.06 18.15
N SER A 70 -11.41 20.11 19.34
CA SER A 70 -10.36 21.08 19.63
C SER A 70 -9.15 20.88 18.71
N ASP A 71 -8.42 21.96 18.44
CA ASP A 71 -7.19 21.90 17.62
C ASP A 71 -6.16 20.93 18.21
N ALA A 72 -6.10 20.80 19.53
CA ALA A 72 -5.21 19.87 20.21
C ALA A 72 -5.61 18.41 19.91
N SER A 73 -6.88 18.08 20.09
CA SER A 73 -7.42 16.74 19.83
C SER A 73 -7.34 16.36 18.36
N ARG A 74 -7.64 17.28 17.43
CA ARG A 74 -7.47 17.07 15.99
C ARG A 74 -6.02 16.77 15.61
N LYS A 75 -5.06 17.58 16.08
CA LYS A 75 -3.63 17.37 15.80
C LYS A 75 -3.14 16.06 16.40
N TRP A 76 -3.60 15.71 17.59
CA TRP A 76 -3.27 14.46 18.24
C TRP A 76 -3.81 13.25 17.45
N LEU A 77 -5.07 13.28 17.00
CA LEU A 77 -5.65 12.23 16.14
C LEU A 77 -4.90 12.09 14.82
N GLN A 78 -4.52 13.20 14.18
CA GLN A 78 -3.72 13.16 12.95
C GLN A 78 -2.35 12.53 13.21
N HIS A 79 -1.71 12.84 14.34
CA HIS A 79 -0.46 12.20 14.72
C HIS A 79 -0.63 10.69 14.97
N GLN A 80 -1.69 10.26 15.67
CA GLN A 80 -2.00 8.84 15.83
C GLN A 80 -2.26 8.14 14.49
N LYS A 81 -2.98 8.81 13.58
CA LYS A 81 -3.21 8.34 12.21
C LYS A 81 -1.89 8.07 11.50
N ASP A 82 -0.94 8.99 11.57
CA ASP A 82 0.37 8.85 10.92
C ASP A 82 1.20 7.70 11.53
N LEU A 83 1.17 7.55 12.86
CA LEU A 83 1.85 6.45 13.56
C LEU A 83 1.29 5.08 13.18
N VAL A 84 -0.04 4.92 13.21
CA VAL A 84 -0.73 3.69 12.80
C VAL A 84 -0.47 3.41 11.31
N GLY A 85 -0.46 4.46 10.47
CA GLY A 85 -0.12 4.35 9.05
C GLY A 85 1.29 3.82 8.80
N GLN A 86 2.27 4.14 9.65
CA GLN A 86 3.62 3.57 9.56
C GLN A 86 3.64 2.08 9.91
N VAL A 87 2.89 1.67 10.95
CA VAL A 87 2.73 0.26 11.32
C VAL A 87 2.10 -0.52 10.19
N LEU A 88 1.01 -0.01 9.60
CA LEU A 88 0.34 -0.60 8.44
C LEU A 88 1.32 -0.83 7.28
N LYS A 89 2.06 0.21 6.87
CA LYS A 89 3.03 0.12 5.78
C LYS A 89 4.13 -0.91 6.05
N ALA A 90 4.64 -0.96 7.29
CA ALA A 90 5.66 -1.93 7.67
C ALA A 90 5.14 -3.37 7.67
N ALA A 91 3.93 -3.60 8.19
CA ALA A 91 3.29 -4.91 8.18
C ALA A 91 3.02 -5.41 6.75
N MET A 92 2.47 -4.54 5.89
CA MET A 92 2.27 -4.83 4.46
C MET A 92 3.56 -5.15 3.73
N ALA A 93 4.66 -4.45 4.04
CA ALA A 93 5.97 -4.71 3.43
C ALA A 93 6.49 -6.11 3.79
N ILE A 94 6.45 -6.47 5.09
CA ILE A 94 6.84 -7.81 5.54
C ILE A 94 5.95 -8.88 4.91
N ASN A 95 4.63 -8.64 4.85
CA ASN A 95 3.70 -9.59 4.23
C ASN A 95 4.02 -9.84 2.75
N ALA A 96 4.26 -8.77 2.00
CA ALA A 96 4.61 -8.86 0.59
C ALA A 96 5.96 -9.58 0.38
N ASP A 97 6.97 -9.29 1.20
CA ASP A 97 8.29 -9.95 1.10
C ASP A 97 8.17 -11.46 1.39
N VAL A 98 7.38 -11.85 2.38
CA VAL A 98 7.14 -13.26 2.71
C VAL A 98 6.45 -13.99 1.56
N ILE A 99 5.39 -13.42 0.99
CA ILE A 99 4.68 -14.04 -0.15
C ILE A 99 5.58 -14.12 -1.39
N ALA A 100 6.44 -13.12 -1.61
CA ALA A 100 7.38 -13.14 -2.73
C ALA A 100 8.34 -14.35 -2.65
N GLU A 101 8.82 -14.69 -1.45
CA GLU A 101 9.73 -15.80 -1.19
C GLU A 101 9.05 -17.18 -1.12
N MET A 102 7.72 -17.24 -0.96
CA MET A 102 6.98 -18.51 -1.01
C MET A 102 7.11 -19.17 -2.38
N GLU A 103 7.26 -20.49 -2.38
CA GLU A 103 7.30 -21.31 -3.59
C GLU A 103 6.00 -21.20 -4.39
N ILE A 104 6.11 -21.20 -5.72
CA ILE A 104 4.94 -21.18 -6.61
C ILE A 104 4.42 -22.63 -6.72
N PRO A 105 3.15 -22.90 -6.35
CA PRO A 105 2.59 -24.26 -6.40
C PRO A 105 2.52 -24.79 -7.84
N GLU A 106 2.86 -26.06 -8.07
CA GLU A 106 2.79 -26.67 -9.40
C GLU A 106 1.36 -26.65 -9.96
N GLU A 107 0.34 -26.78 -9.10
CA GLU A 107 -1.07 -26.67 -9.47
C GLU A 107 -1.40 -25.33 -10.13
N TYR A 108 -0.83 -24.24 -9.62
CA TYR A 108 -0.97 -22.92 -10.25
C TYR A 108 -0.36 -22.93 -11.64
N ILE A 109 0.87 -23.42 -11.76
CA ILE A 109 1.62 -23.41 -13.01
C ILE A 109 0.94 -24.30 -14.07
N GLU A 110 0.36 -25.43 -13.67
CA GLU A 110 -0.41 -26.32 -14.56
C GLU A 110 -1.72 -25.70 -15.05
N SER A 111 -2.33 -24.83 -14.24
CA SER A 111 -3.55 -24.11 -14.62
C SER A 111 -3.31 -23.00 -15.67
N LEU A 112 -2.07 -22.51 -15.79
CA LEU A 112 -1.75 -21.38 -16.65
C LEU A 112 -1.77 -21.74 -18.15
N PRO A 113 -2.18 -20.80 -19.03
CA PRO A 113 -1.99 -20.94 -20.46
C PRO A 113 -0.52 -21.17 -20.85
N LYS A 114 -0.27 -21.80 -21.99
CA LYS A 114 1.12 -22.15 -22.42
C LYS A 114 1.96 -20.95 -22.86
N ASN A 115 1.35 -19.76 -23.04
CA ASN A 115 2.03 -18.61 -23.61
C ASN A 115 1.64 -17.29 -22.92
N GLY A 116 2.63 -16.43 -22.65
CA GLY A 116 2.39 -15.11 -22.04
C GLY A 116 1.49 -14.24 -22.92
N ARG A 117 1.59 -14.35 -24.25
CA ARG A 117 0.73 -13.63 -25.19
C ARG A 117 -0.76 -13.96 -25.04
N SER A 118 -1.12 -15.21 -24.74
CA SER A 118 -2.53 -15.58 -24.51
C SER A 118 -3.09 -15.04 -23.19
N ILE A 119 -2.22 -14.66 -22.24
CA ILE A 119 -2.60 -14.12 -20.95
C ILE A 119 -2.70 -12.59 -21.03
N LEU A 120 -1.64 -11.94 -21.52
CA LEU A 120 -1.56 -10.48 -21.67
C LEU A 120 -2.45 -9.96 -22.80
N GLY A 121 -2.82 -10.81 -23.76
CA GLY A 121 -3.47 -10.37 -24.99
C GLY A 121 -2.51 -9.59 -25.89
N ASP A 122 -2.94 -9.35 -27.12
CA ASP A 122 -2.07 -8.83 -28.18
C ASP A 122 -1.55 -7.41 -27.90
N SER A 123 -2.40 -6.54 -27.35
CA SER A 123 -2.05 -5.14 -27.07
C SER A 123 -0.96 -5.02 -26.00
N MET A 124 -1.18 -5.61 -24.82
CA MET A 124 -0.21 -5.53 -23.73
C MET A 124 1.07 -6.32 -24.03
N TYR A 125 0.95 -7.48 -24.70
CA TYR A 125 2.11 -8.25 -25.11
C TYR A 125 2.99 -7.42 -26.05
N LYS A 126 2.40 -6.67 -27.00
CA LYS A 126 3.15 -5.79 -27.90
C LYS A 126 3.90 -4.70 -27.12
N ILE A 127 3.25 -4.03 -26.17
CA ILE A 127 3.88 -2.97 -25.36
C ILE A 127 5.06 -3.51 -24.56
N ILE A 128 4.91 -4.66 -23.88
CA ILE A 128 5.98 -5.24 -23.06
C ILE A 128 7.15 -5.73 -23.92
N THR A 129 6.87 -6.19 -25.15
CA THR A 129 7.87 -6.78 -26.05
C THR A 129 8.43 -5.82 -27.10
N ASP A 130 8.04 -4.54 -27.06
CA ASP A 130 8.51 -3.50 -27.99
C ASP A 130 9.99 -3.17 -27.76
N ASP A 131 10.63 -2.47 -28.69
CA ASP A 131 12.03 -2.06 -28.55
C ASP A 131 12.20 -0.98 -27.46
N VAL A 132 11.18 -0.15 -27.24
CA VAL A 132 11.12 0.86 -26.16
C VAL A 132 9.96 0.53 -25.24
N PHE A 133 10.21 0.53 -23.92
CA PHE A 133 9.19 0.25 -22.92
C PHE A 133 8.91 1.46 -22.05
N ASP A 134 7.66 1.93 -22.08
CA ASP A 134 7.11 2.85 -21.09
C ASP A 134 6.06 2.11 -20.23
N PRO A 135 6.31 1.91 -18.92
CA PRO A 135 5.32 1.31 -18.04
C PRO A 135 4.01 2.10 -17.97
N ASN A 136 4.05 3.43 -18.17
CA ASN A 136 2.84 4.25 -18.12
C ASN A 136 1.95 4.02 -19.34
N GLU A 137 2.54 3.77 -20.51
CA GLU A 137 1.80 3.39 -21.72
C GLU A 137 1.03 2.08 -21.49
N LEU A 138 1.66 1.08 -20.86
CA LEU A 138 1.00 -0.17 -20.51
C LEU A 138 -0.23 0.07 -19.61
N LEU A 139 -0.09 0.90 -18.57
CA LEU A 139 -1.18 1.20 -17.64
C LEU A 139 -2.28 2.06 -18.27
N GLN A 140 -1.95 2.94 -19.22
CA GLN A 140 -2.93 3.74 -19.95
C GLN A 140 -3.68 2.91 -21.00
N SER A 141 -3.08 1.83 -21.49
CA SER A 141 -3.72 0.93 -22.47
C SER A 141 -4.82 0.05 -21.87
N VAL A 142 -4.92 -0.02 -20.53
CA VAL A 142 -5.86 -0.87 -19.80
C VAL A 142 -6.82 -0.02 -18.98
N ASP A 143 -8.07 -0.45 -18.91
CA ASP A 143 -9.07 0.20 -18.05
C ASP A 143 -8.82 -0.15 -16.57
N LEU A 144 -8.50 0.87 -15.77
CA LEU A 144 -8.22 0.76 -14.33
C LEU A 144 -9.29 1.44 -13.47
N SER A 145 -10.51 1.55 -13.99
CA SER A 145 -11.64 2.23 -13.31
C SER A 145 -12.15 1.52 -12.05
N THR A 146 -11.94 0.21 -11.94
CA THR A 146 -12.48 -0.61 -10.84
C THR A 146 -11.40 -1.52 -10.26
N GLU A 147 -11.47 -1.79 -8.96
CA GLU A 147 -10.57 -2.70 -8.24
C GLU A 147 -10.43 -4.06 -8.92
N HIS A 148 -11.53 -4.67 -9.39
CA HIS A 148 -11.50 -5.95 -10.11
C HIS A 148 -10.64 -5.92 -11.38
N LYS A 149 -10.65 -4.82 -12.13
CA LYS A 149 -9.82 -4.66 -13.34
C LYS A 149 -8.35 -4.47 -13.00
N ILE A 150 -8.07 -3.81 -11.89
CA ILE A 150 -6.70 -3.65 -11.38
C ILE A 150 -6.13 -5.00 -10.95
N VAL A 151 -6.91 -5.82 -10.24
CA VAL A 151 -6.52 -7.18 -9.85
C VAL A 151 -6.37 -8.08 -11.08
N ASP A 152 -7.28 -8.03 -12.06
CA ASP A 152 -7.15 -8.79 -13.32
C ASP A 152 -5.85 -8.44 -14.05
N LEU A 153 -5.50 -7.16 -14.13
CA LEU A 153 -4.23 -6.73 -14.71
C LEU A 153 -3.03 -7.31 -13.93
N LYS A 154 -3.05 -7.23 -12.60
CA LYS A 154 -2.02 -7.81 -11.72
C LYS A 154 -1.87 -9.31 -11.99
N ASP A 155 -2.96 -10.06 -11.96
CA ASP A 155 -3.00 -11.51 -12.19
C ASP A 155 -2.40 -11.88 -13.56
N ARG A 156 -2.77 -11.14 -14.60
CA ARG A 156 -2.29 -11.40 -15.97
C ARG A 156 -0.79 -11.12 -16.13
N ILE A 157 -0.28 -10.07 -15.49
CA ILE A 157 1.17 -9.78 -15.49
C ILE A 157 1.92 -10.84 -14.69
N GLU A 158 1.47 -11.19 -13.48
CA GLU A 158 2.10 -12.20 -12.64
C GLU A 158 2.14 -13.57 -13.31
N ALA A 159 1.02 -14.04 -13.85
CA ALA A 159 0.95 -15.30 -14.59
C ALA A 159 1.93 -15.33 -15.79
N SER A 160 2.13 -14.19 -16.45
CA SER A 160 3.07 -14.08 -17.57
C SER A 160 4.52 -14.18 -17.10
N VAL A 161 4.87 -13.51 -16.00
CA VAL A 161 6.19 -13.63 -15.35
C VAL A 161 6.47 -15.09 -14.97
N VAL A 162 5.50 -15.78 -14.36
CA VAL A 162 5.65 -17.20 -13.97
C VAL A 162 5.97 -18.09 -15.17
N ILE A 163 5.26 -17.92 -16.30
CA ILE A 163 5.52 -18.70 -17.51
C ILE A 163 6.89 -18.39 -18.10
N TRP A 164 7.26 -17.12 -18.13
CA TRP A 164 8.53 -16.68 -18.69
C TRP A 164 9.69 -17.24 -17.88
N HIS A 165 9.61 -17.15 -16.56
CA HIS A 165 10.57 -17.74 -15.64
C HIS A 165 10.67 -19.26 -15.81
N ARG A 166 9.53 -19.98 -15.91
CA ARG A 166 9.51 -21.44 -16.16
C ARG A 166 10.19 -21.81 -17.48
N LYS A 167 9.94 -21.05 -18.56
CA LYS A 167 10.55 -21.33 -19.86
C LYS A 167 12.05 -21.06 -19.87
N ILE A 168 12.51 -20.01 -19.19
CA ILE A 168 13.94 -19.72 -19.00
C ILE A 168 14.61 -20.87 -18.21
N SER A 169 14.00 -21.26 -17.08
CA SER A 169 14.52 -22.32 -16.21
C SER A 169 14.60 -23.69 -16.90
N ASN A 170 13.58 -24.06 -17.68
CA ASN A 170 13.54 -25.34 -18.40
C ASN A 170 14.23 -25.32 -19.78
N LYS A 171 14.90 -24.21 -20.15
CA LYS A 171 15.50 -23.99 -21.49
C LYS A 171 14.53 -24.28 -22.64
N LEU A 172 13.23 -24.07 -22.43
CA LEU A 172 12.19 -24.36 -23.42
C LEU A 172 12.12 -23.26 -24.48
N SER A 173 11.85 -23.65 -25.73
CA SER A 173 11.69 -22.72 -26.85
C SER A 173 10.42 -21.87 -26.68
N TRP A 174 10.57 -20.56 -26.80
CA TRP A 174 9.45 -19.61 -26.86
C TRP A 174 8.96 -19.47 -28.30
N GLY A 175 8.06 -20.33 -28.76
CA GLY A 175 7.45 -20.13 -30.10
C GLY A 175 8.48 -20.02 -31.23
N PRO A 176 8.19 -19.32 -32.36
CA PRO A 176 9.08 -19.32 -33.52
C PRO A 176 10.43 -18.70 -33.16
N ALA A 177 11.49 -19.41 -33.50
CA ALA A 177 12.89 -19.11 -33.19
C ALA A 177 13.27 -17.66 -33.48
N GLY A 178 13.72 -16.91 -32.46
CA GLY A 178 14.27 -15.57 -32.67
C GLY A 178 14.52 -14.70 -31.43
N VAL A 179 13.84 -14.93 -30.30
CA VAL A 179 14.05 -14.11 -29.09
C VAL A 179 15.24 -14.66 -28.30
N SER A 180 16.30 -13.84 -28.16
CA SER A 180 17.49 -14.15 -27.35
C SER A 180 17.14 -14.32 -25.87
N LEU A 181 18.00 -14.97 -25.08
CA LEU A 181 17.79 -15.07 -23.63
C LEU A 181 17.76 -13.69 -22.96
N GLU A 182 18.65 -12.79 -23.38
CA GLU A 182 18.71 -11.40 -22.90
C GLU A 182 17.39 -10.64 -23.10
N LYS A 183 16.76 -10.75 -24.27
CA LYS A 183 15.44 -10.14 -24.50
C LYS A 183 14.33 -10.76 -23.65
N ARG A 184 14.48 -12.02 -23.22
CA ARG A 184 13.48 -12.67 -22.35
C ARG A 184 13.60 -12.18 -20.91
N GLU A 185 14.82 -12.03 -20.42
CA GLU A 185 15.12 -11.44 -19.11
C GLU A 185 14.62 -9.98 -19.07
N GLU A 186 14.79 -9.24 -20.17
CA GLU A 186 14.26 -7.88 -20.31
C GLU A 186 12.72 -7.83 -20.20
N PHE A 187 11.99 -8.74 -20.86
CA PHE A 187 10.52 -8.78 -20.74
C PHE A 187 10.07 -9.08 -19.31
N GLU A 188 10.79 -9.96 -18.62
CA GLU A 188 10.54 -10.27 -17.21
C GLU A 188 10.76 -9.04 -16.32
N GLU A 189 11.88 -8.32 -16.48
CA GLU A 189 12.18 -7.10 -15.73
C GLU A 189 11.12 -6.02 -15.97
N ARG A 190 10.68 -5.84 -17.22
CA ARG A 190 9.63 -4.88 -17.59
C ARG A 190 8.30 -5.20 -16.94
N ALA A 191 7.90 -6.48 -16.90
CA ALA A 191 6.70 -6.91 -16.21
C ALA A 191 6.79 -6.74 -14.68
N GLN A 192 7.93 -7.05 -14.07
CA GLN A 192 8.16 -6.78 -12.64
C GLN A 192 8.11 -5.28 -12.33
N THR A 193 8.64 -4.44 -13.22
CA THR A 193 8.56 -2.97 -13.11
C THR A 193 7.11 -2.48 -13.19
N ALA A 194 6.30 -3.05 -14.09
CA ALA A 194 4.87 -2.74 -14.17
C ALA A 194 4.13 -3.10 -12.87
N LEU A 195 4.40 -4.28 -12.29
CA LEU A 195 3.83 -4.69 -11.00
C LEU A 195 4.23 -3.73 -9.87
N LEU A 196 5.49 -3.28 -9.84
CA LEU A 196 5.95 -2.31 -8.85
C LEU A 196 5.20 -0.98 -8.96
N ILE A 197 5.00 -0.47 -10.18
CA ILE A 197 4.26 0.77 -10.41
C ILE A 197 2.78 0.59 -10.06
N LEU A 198 2.19 -0.57 -10.38
CA LEU A 198 0.82 -0.89 -10.01
C LEU A 198 0.64 -0.84 -8.48
N LYS A 199 1.58 -1.42 -7.72
CA LYS A 199 1.61 -1.38 -6.25
C LYS A 199 1.74 0.04 -5.71
N HIS A 200 2.51 0.91 -6.37
CA HIS A 200 2.65 2.31 -5.96
C HIS A 200 1.39 3.13 -6.25
N ARG A 201 0.74 2.90 -7.40
CA ARG A 201 -0.47 3.64 -7.80
C ARG A 201 -1.71 3.23 -7.02
N PHE A 202 -1.81 1.97 -6.62
CA PHE A 202 -2.95 1.42 -5.91
C PHE A 202 -2.45 0.73 -4.63
N PRO A 203 -2.12 1.50 -3.59
CA PRO A 203 -1.80 0.93 -2.29
C PRO A 203 -3.06 0.25 -1.73
N GLY A 204 -2.99 -1.05 -1.45
CA GLY A 204 -4.15 -1.83 -0.95
C GLY A 204 -4.89 -2.64 -2.00
N ILE A 205 -4.31 -2.88 -3.19
CA ILE A 205 -4.86 -3.88 -4.13
C ILE A 205 -5.03 -5.22 -3.40
N PRO A 206 -6.15 -5.92 -3.60
CA PRO A 206 -6.35 -7.27 -3.08
C PRO A 206 -5.24 -8.24 -3.45
N GLN A 207 -5.18 -9.34 -2.70
CA GLN A 207 -4.29 -10.45 -3.03
C GLN A 207 -4.60 -10.99 -4.43
N SER A 208 -3.55 -11.28 -5.20
CA SER A 208 -3.71 -11.88 -6.53
C SER A 208 -4.09 -13.36 -6.42
N ALA A 209 -4.51 -13.94 -7.54
CA ALA A 209 -4.70 -15.39 -7.66
C ALA A 209 -3.41 -16.18 -7.34
N LEU A 210 -2.25 -15.64 -7.71
CA LEU A 210 -0.94 -16.23 -7.36
C LEU A 210 -0.68 -16.16 -5.85
N ASP A 211 -0.91 -15.00 -5.23
CA ASP A 211 -0.74 -14.82 -3.78
C ASP A 211 -1.62 -15.81 -3.00
N ILE A 212 -2.90 -15.93 -3.39
CA ILE A 212 -3.86 -16.85 -2.78
C ILE A 212 -3.40 -18.31 -2.94
N SER A 213 -2.94 -18.68 -4.13
CA SER A 213 -2.44 -20.03 -4.38
C SER A 213 -1.20 -20.36 -3.55
N LYS A 214 -0.24 -19.44 -3.49
CA LYS A 214 0.96 -19.57 -2.64
C LYS A 214 0.58 -19.84 -1.18
N ILE A 215 -0.38 -19.09 -0.64
CA ILE A 215 -0.85 -19.26 0.75
C ILE A 215 -1.57 -20.61 0.93
N GLN A 216 -2.44 -20.98 -0.01
CA GLN A 216 -3.25 -22.19 0.08
C GLN A 216 -2.41 -23.47 0.08
N TYR A 217 -1.37 -23.53 -0.74
CA TYR A 217 -0.54 -24.73 -0.93
C TYR A 217 0.80 -24.67 -0.18
N ASN A 218 1.07 -23.60 0.58
CA ASN A 218 2.29 -23.48 1.36
C ASN A 218 2.40 -24.59 2.42
N THR A 219 3.57 -25.24 2.49
CA THR A 219 3.88 -26.27 3.50
C THR A 219 4.90 -25.79 4.54
N ASP A 220 5.50 -24.62 4.34
CA ASP A 220 6.48 -24.04 5.26
C ASP A 220 5.79 -23.34 6.43
N VAL A 221 5.91 -23.93 7.62
CA VAL A 221 5.30 -23.41 8.85
C VAL A 221 5.84 -22.02 9.22
N GLY A 222 7.11 -21.74 8.94
CA GLY A 222 7.69 -20.43 9.26
C GLY A 222 7.12 -19.33 8.37
N TYR A 223 6.98 -19.58 7.06
CA TYR A 223 6.32 -18.63 6.16
C TYR A 223 4.84 -18.48 6.48
N ALA A 224 4.14 -19.56 6.84
CA ALA A 224 2.74 -19.49 7.26
C ALA A 224 2.58 -18.55 8.47
N ILE A 225 3.43 -18.68 9.49
CA ILE A 225 3.40 -17.79 10.68
C ILE A 225 3.70 -16.34 10.28
N LEU A 226 4.73 -16.11 9.47
CA LEU A 226 5.12 -14.75 9.07
C LEU A 226 4.04 -14.06 8.24
N GLU A 227 3.48 -14.77 7.26
CA GLU A 227 2.40 -14.29 6.40
C GLU A 227 1.14 -14.01 7.22
N SER A 228 0.69 -14.95 8.05
CA SER A 228 -0.57 -14.78 8.77
C SER A 228 -0.46 -13.69 9.82
N TYR A 229 0.67 -13.62 10.53
CA TYR A 229 0.87 -12.63 11.58
C TYR A 229 0.98 -11.21 11.00
N SER A 230 1.77 -11.03 9.94
CA SER A 230 1.86 -9.74 9.24
C SER A 230 0.52 -9.30 8.66
N ARG A 231 -0.28 -10.21 8.07
CA ARG A 231 -1.64 -9.93 7.57
C ARG A 231 -2.60 -9.50 8.67
N THR A 232 -2.55 -10.15 9.83
CA THR A 232 -3.42 -9.77 10.97
C THR A 232 -3.06 -8.38 11.52
N LEU A 233 -1.77 -8.04 11.60
CA LEU A 233 -1.33 -6.71 12.01
C LEU A 233 -1.70 -5.64 10.98
N GLU A 234 -1.54 -5.94 9.69
CA GLU A 234 -2.03 -5.09 8.61
C GLU A 234 -3.53 -4.82 8.75
N SER A 235 -4.34 -5.87 8.94
CA SER A 235 -5.79 -5.77 9.06
C SER A 235 -6.21 -4.94 10.28
N LEU A 236 -5.56 -5.16 11.43
CA LEU A 236 -5.83 -4.41 12.65
C LEU A 236 -5.41 -2.94 12.49
N ALA A 237 -4.21 -2.68 11.96
CA ALA A 237 -3.73 -1.32 11.73
C ALA A 237 -4.64 -0.55 10.76
N PHE A 238 -5.08 -1.19 9.67
CA PHE A 238 -6.05 -0.61 8.75
C PHE A 238 -7.38 -0.31 9.44
N ALA A 239 -7.91 -1.24 10.24
CA ALA A 239 -9.16 -1.03 10.97
C ALA A 239 -9.06 0.18 11.91
N VAL A 240 -7.98 0.30 12.68
CA VAL A 240 -7.73 1.43 13.59
C VAL A 240 -7.59 2.73 12.79
N LEU A 241 -6.83 2.72 11.70
CA LEU A 241 -6.68 3.87 10.81
C LEU A 241 -8.03 4.35 10.28
N SER A 242 -8.88 3.44 9.80
CA SER A 242 -10.23 3.77 9.33
C SER A 242 -11.10 4.33 10.46
N ARG A 243 -11.00 3.83 11.71
CA ARG A 243 -11.75 4.42 12.83
C ARG A 243 -11.32 5.86 13.11
N ILE A 244 -10.03 6.16 13.04
CA ILE A 244 -9.51 7.53 13.20
C ILE A 244 -9.98 8.43 12.05
N GLU A 245 -9.96 7.91 10.82
CA GLU A 245 -10.46 8.63 9.64
C GLU A 245 -11.95 8.95 9.74
N ASP A 246 -12.77 8.03 10.25
CA ASP A 246 -14.20 8.28 10.47
C ASP A 246 -14.42 9.45 11.45
N VAL A 247 -13.62 9.52 12.53
CA VAL A 247 -13.69 10.63 13.51
C VAL A 247 -13.28 11.95 12.87
N LEU A 248 -12.16 11.96 12.14
CA LEU A 248 -11.66 13.16 11.45
C LEU A 248 -12.62 13.62 10.34
N HIS A 249 -13.31 12.69 9.68
CA HIS A 249 -14.33 13.00 8.70
C HIS A 249 -15.56 13.65 9.37
N ALA A 250 -16.05 13.09 10.48
CA ALA A 250 -17.15 13.68 11.24
C ALA A 250 -16.80 15.08 11.78
N ASP A 251 -15.56 15.29 12.22
CA ASP A 251 -15.02 16.61 12.60
C ASP A 251 -15.05 17.60 11.42
N ALA A 252 -14.56 17.19 10.24
CA ALA A 252 -14.60 18.02 9.04
C ALA A 252 -16.03 18.41 8.65
N VAL A 253 -16.99 17.49 8.77
CA VAL A 253 -18.42 17.74 8.52
C VAL A 253 -19.02 18.70 9.56
N ALA A 254 -18.65 18.58 10.83
CA ALA A 254 -19.13 19.47 11.89
C ALA A 254 -18.59 20.90 11.73
N CYS A 255 -17.35 21.06 11.28
CA CYS A 255 -16.73 22.35 11.02
C CYS A 255 -17.16 23.03 9.71
N ASP A 256 -17.97 22.38 8.85
CA ASP A 256 -18.37 22.98 7.57
C ASP A 256 -19.25 24.23 7.79
N PRO A 257 -18.78 25.43 7.36
CA PRO A 257 -19.48 26.71 7.55
C PRO A 257 -20.88 26.77 6.91
N LYS A 258 -21.17 25.91 5.92
CA LYS A 258 -22.51 25.84 5.29
C LYS A 258 -23.56 25.28 6.24
N ARG A 259 -23.18 24.35 7.12
CA ARG A 259 -24.08 23.72 8.10
C ARG A 259 -24.19 24.53 9.39
N THR A 260 -23.12 25.21 9.79
CA THR A 260 -23.10 26.15 10.94
C THR A 260 -24.03 27.36 10.72
N LYS A 261 -24.19 27.83 9.48
CA LYS A 261 -25.17 28.88 9.12
C LYS A 261 -26.62 28.40 9.14
N SER A 262 -26.88 27.12 8.85
CA SER A 262 -28.21 26.51 8.95
C SER A 262 -28.68 26.37 10.40
N ARG A 263 -27.76 26.01 11.32
CA ARG A 263 -28.02 25.94 12.77
C ARG A 263 -28.14 27.31 13.46
N ARG A 264 -27.57 28.37 12.89
CA ARG A 264 -27.67 29.76 13.40
C ARG A 264 -28.96 30.50 12.96
N ARG A 265 -30.10 29.81 12.86
CA ARG A 265 -31.42 30.47 12.92
C ARG A 265 -32.05 30.20 14.29
N PRO A 266 -31.86 31.08 15.29
CA PRO A 266 -32.63 31.06 16.52
C PRO A 266 -34.00 31.72 16.30
N SER A 267 -35.02 31.12 16.90
CA SER A 267 -36.24 31.75 17.45
C SER A 267 -36.96 32.82 16.62
N LEU A 268 -38.16 32.46 16.16
CA LEU A 268 -39.23 33.38 15.74
C LEU A 268 -39.49 34.43 16.83
N GLU A 269 -39.07 35.67 16.58
CA GLU A 269 -39.85 36.84 16.99
C GLU A 269 -40.50 37.42 15.73
N CYS A 270 -41.81 37.58 15.80
CA CYS A 270 -42.61 38.37 14.87
C CYS A 270 -42.03 39.79 14.79
N ASP A 271 -41.75 40.29 13.59
CA ASP A 271 -42.50 41.43 13.08
C ASP A 271 -42.25 41.67 11.59
N ALA A 272 -43.29 42.21 10.96
CA ALA A 272 -43.49 42.32 9.54
C ALA A 272 -42.83 43.55 8.91
N ALA A 273 -42.71 43.47 7.58
CA ALA A 273 -42.57 44.54 6.59
C ALA A 273 -41.21 45.23 6.43
N ALA A 274 -40.57 45.04 5.27
CA ALA A 274 -40.69 45.98 4.15
C ALA A 274 -39.84 45.52 2.95
N GLU A 275 -40.45 45.58 1.77
CA GLU A 275 -39.88 45.34 0.45
C GLU A 275 -38.84 46.41 0.05
N ALA A 276 -37.86 46.04 -0.77
CA ALA A 276 -37.52 46.77 -2.01
C ALA A 276 -36.38 46.06 -2.79
N GLU A 277 -36.59 45.98 -4.10
CA GLU A 277 -35.79 45.34 -5.16
C GLU A 277 -34.48 46.08 -5.51
N ALA A 278 -33.52 45.38 -6.11
CA ALA A 278 -32.75 45.86 -7.27
C ALA A 278 -31.99 44.70 -7.96
N GLU A 279 -32.13 44.63 -9.28
CA GLU A 279 -31.58 43.64 -10.22
C GLU A 279 -30.10 43.84 -10.61
N ALA A 280 -29.59 42.84 -11.37
CA ALA A 280 -28.49 42.84 -12.35
C ALA A 280 -27.08 42.50 -11.79
N GLU A 281 -26.19 41.70 -12.42
CA GLU A 281 -26.02 41.23 -13.80
C GLU A 281 -25.38 39.81 -13.81
N ALA A 282 -25.46 39.14 -14.96
CA ALA A 282 -24.75 37.90 -15.27
C ALA A 282 -23.36 38.19 -15.84
N GLU A 283 -22.32 37.42 -15.46
CA GLU A 283 -21.23 37.05 -16.37
C GLU A 283 -20.62 35.69 -16.01
N THR A 284 -20.32 34.95 -17.06
CA THR A 284 -19.71 33.63 -17.16
C THR A 284 -18.23 33.63 -16.84
N ALA A 285 -17.73 32.61 -16.11
CA ALA A 285 -16.37 32.11 -16.29
C ALA A 285 -16.24 30.65 -15.80
N HIS A 286 -16.21 29.74 -16.77
CA HIS A 286 -15.57 28.45 -16.59
C HIS A 286 -14.09 28.67 -16.28
N HIS A 287 -13.60 28.14 -15.16
CA HIS A 287 -12.18 27.80 -15.05
C HIS A 287 -12.00 26.48 -14.30
N SER A 288 -11.40 25.55 -15.03
CA SER A 288 -10.95 24.24 -14.60
C SER A 288 -9.88 24.39 -13.50
N GLY A 289 -10.18 23.89 -12.30
CA GLY A 289 -9.25 23.86 -11.17
C GLY A 289 -8.47 22.56 -11.16
N SER A 290 -7.31 22.56 -11.82
CA SER A 290 -6.28 21.53 -11.74
C SER A 290 -5.75 21.41 -10.32
N VAL A 291 -5.80 20.19 -9.75
CA VAL A 291 -5.19 19.87 -8.45
C VAL A 291 -3.69 19.67 -8.67
N HIS A 292 -2.92 20.66 -8.24
CA HIS A 292 -1.45 20.62 -8.22
C HIS A 292 -0.99 20.24 -6.81
N TRP A 293 -0.32 19.09 -6.69
CA TRP A 293 0.41 18.72 -5.47
C TRP A 293 1.81 19.33 -5.56
N GLN A 294 2.10 20.27 -4.65
CA GLN A 294 3.38 20.95 -4.58
C GLN A 294 4.34 20.16 -3.68
N ASP A 295 5.44 19.71 -4.29
CA ASP A 295 6.62 19.19 -3.61
C ASP A 295 7.26 20.29 -2.77
N HIS A 296 7.44 20.05 -1.47
CA HIS A 296 8.34 20.83 -0.64
C HIS A 296 9.76 20.28 -0.78
N GLN A 297 10.61 21.04 -1.46
CA GLN A 297 12.06 20.89 -1.43
C GLN A 297 12.63 21.54 -0.16
N ASP A 298 13.40 20.77 0.59
CA ASP A 298 14.16 21.22 1.75
C ASP A 298 15.27 22.20 1.35
N ALA A 299 15.28 23.37 1.99
CA ALA A 299 16.41 24.31 1.96
C ALA A 299 17.24 24.13 3.24
N GLU A 300 18.51 23.82 3.07
CA GLU A 300 19.52 23.83 4.13
C GLU A 300 19.82 25.28 4.57
N ASP A 301 19.80 25.54 5.88
CA ASP A 301 20.42 26.73 6.46
C ASP A 301 21.27 26.32 7.67
N ASP A 302 22.50 26.85 7.69
CA ASP A 302 23.62 26.49 8.56
C ASP A 302 23.82 27.59 9.63
N GLY A 303 24.05 27.20 10.89
CA GLY A 303 24.38 28.15 11.95
C GLY A 303 24.37 27.56 13.37
N GLY A 304 25.57 27.30 13.93
CA GLY A 304 25.83 27.03 15.36
C GLY A 304 25.65 28.28 16.25
N GLU A 305 25.59 28.26 17.60
CA GLU A 305 26.26 27.43 18.62
C GLU A 305 25.53 27.39 20.01
N LYS A 306 25.69 26.25 20.73
CA LYS A 306 25.89 25.94 22.20
C LYS A 306 25.04 26.61 23.33
N HIS A 307 24.12 25.90 24.05
CA HIS A 307 24.18 24.94 25.22
C HIS A 307 24.16 25.59 26.65
N PRO A 308 23.75 24.91 27.78
CA PRO A 308 22.97 23.66 28.04
C PRO A 308 21.73 23.91 28.97
N ASP A 309 20.74 23.03 29.18
CA ASP A 309 20.72 21.81 30.03
C ASP A 309 19.28 21.21 30.01
N GLY A 310 19.10 19.89 30.08
CA GLY A 310 17.76 19.29 30.26
C GLY A 310 17.54 17.91 29.65
N ASN A 311 17.82 16.89 30.47
CA ASN A 311 17.58 15.45 30.34
C ASN A 311 16.51 14.99 29.30
N GLY A 312 16.95 14.33 28.22
CA GLY A 312 16.09 13.63 27.27
C GLY A 312 16.88 12.64 26.42
N ARG A 313 16.57 11.34 26.51
CA ARG A 313 17.20 10.26 25.75
C ARG A 313 16.96 10.46 24.25
N LYS A 314 17.99 10.87 23.50
CA LYS A 314 17.96 10.95 22.02
C LYS A 314 17.99 9.54 21.41
N LEU A 315 16.92 9.17 20.71
CA LEU A 315 16.87 7.99 19.83
C LEU A 315 17.79 8.22 18.62
N LYS A 316 18.71 7.28 18.39
CA LYS A 316 19.61 7.30 17.23
C LYS A 316 18.81 7.01 15.95
N LYS A 317 19.00 7.85 14.93
CA LYS A 317 18.54 7.66 13.54
C LYS A 317 18.90 6.23 13.10
N LEU A 318 17.90 5.43 12.73
CA LEU A 318 18.11 4.11 12.13
C LEU A 318 18.70 4.32 10.72
N HIS A 319 19.91 3.82 10.50
CA HIS A 319 20.49 3.74 9.18
C HIS A 319 19.64 2.80 8.32
N ARG A 320 19.26 3.28 7.13
CA ARG A 320 18.61 2.51 6.07
C ARG A 320 19.57 1.39 5.64
N VAL A 321 19.30 0.16 6.07
CA VAL A 321 20.03 -1.03 5.63
C VAL A 321 19.61 -1.34 4.21
N ALA A 322 20.49 -1.10 3.25
CA ALA A 322 20.32 -1.55 1.87
C ALA A 322 20.43 -3.08 1.84
N THR A 323 19.32 -3.77 1.56
CA THR A 323 19.33 -5.20 1.23
C THR A 323 19.95 -5.38 -0.15
N LYS A 324 21.23 -5.74 -0.19
CA LYS A 324 21.86 -6.23 -1.42
C LYS A 324 21.24 -7.59 -1.77
N LYS A 325 20.50 -7.64 -2.88
CA LYS A 325 20.08 -8.89 -3.54
C LYS A 325 21.34 -9.68 -3.92
N PHE A 326 21.53 -10.86 -3.34
CA PHE A 326 22.53 -11.82 -3.80
C PHE A 326 21.88 -12.73 -4.85
N LEU A 327 22.07 -12.40 -6.13
CA LEU A 327 21.85 -13.34 -7.21
C LEU A 327 23.05 -14.30 -7.23
N HIS A 328 22.86 -15.55 -6.82
CA HIS A 328 23.87 -16.61 -6.95
C HIS A 328 23.78 -17.22 -8.35
N THR A 329 24.50 -16.61 -9.31
CA THR A 329 24.84 -17.30 -10.56
C THR A 329 26.12 -18.09 -10.34
N GLN A 330 26.00 -19.43 -10.36
CA GLN A 330 27.12 -20.34 -10.37
C GLN A 330 27.91 -20.14 -11.67
N LYS A 331 29.11 -19.56 -11.58
CA LYS A 331 30.10 -19.52 -12.66
C LYS A 331 31.12 -20.62 -12.43
N ILE A 332 30.99 -21.70 -13.19
CA ILE A 332 32.04 -22.70 -13.36
C ILE A 332 33.01 -22.10 -14.37
N ASP A 333 34.22 -21.75 -13.93
CA ASP A 333 35.47 -21.92 -14.69
C ASP A 333 36.66 -21.32 -13.92
N GLY A 334 37.67 -22.15 -13.69
CA GLY A 334 38.86 -21.76 -12.92
C GLY A 334 39.87 -22.88 -12.75
N VAL A 335 40.47 -23.29 -13.87
CA VAL A 335 41.88 -23.69 -14.04
C VAL A 335 42.67 -23.99 -12.74
N ALA A 336 42.95 -25.27 -12.49
CA ALA A 336 44.21 -25.74 -11.90
C ALA A 336 44.98 -26.41 -13.05
N GLY A 337 46.15 -25.96 -13.46
CA GLY A 337 47.29 -25.66 -12.61
C GLY A 337 48.20 -26.88 -12.66
N GLY A 338 49.20 -26.83 -13.54
CA GLY A 338 49.91 -28.00 -14.05
C GLY A 338 50.76 -28.76 -13.05
N LEU A 339 50.91 -30.05 -13.32
CA LEU A 339 52.02 -30.88 -12.84
C LEU A 339 52.73 -31.46 -14.06
N LYS A 340 53.96 -30.98 -14.26
CA LYS A 340 54.96 -31.58 -15.15
C LYS A 340 55.46 -32.87 -14.52
N SER A 341 55.49 -33.97 -15.28
CA SER A 341 56.62 -34.91 -15.25
C SER A 341 56.59 -35.88 -16.44
N PHE A 342 57.64 -35.79 -17.26
CA PHE A 342 58.38 -36.87 -17.93
C PHE A 342 57.71 -38.25 -18.09
N ALA A 343 57.64 -38.76 -19.32
CA ALA A 343 58.62 -39.70 -19.88
C ALA A 343 58.10 -40.44 -21.14
N HIS A 344 58.91 -40.36 -22.18
CA HIS A 344 59.19 -41.35 -23.24
C HIS A 344 58.11 -42.18 -23.95
N ARG A 345 58.20 -42.00 -25.29
CA ARG A 345 57.98 -42.90 -26.44
C ARG A 345 56.57 -43.03 -27.00
#